data_AF-A0A950WVU3-F1
#
_entry.id   AF-A0A950WVU3-F1
#
_cell.length_a   1.000
_cell.length_b   1.000
_cell.length_c   1.000
_cell.angle_alpha   90.00
_cell.angle_beta   90.00
_cell.angle_gamma   90.00
#
_symmetry.space_group_name_H-M   'P 1'
#
loop_
_entity.id
_entity.type
_entity.pdbx_description
1 polymer ?
#
loop_
_entity_poly.entity_id
_entity_poly.type
_entity_poly.pdbx_seq_one_letter_code
_entity_poly.pdbx_strand_id
1 'polypeptide(L)'
;MALRTEVLTLSALDDDELVARFRGGDVDALNTLLERYRRFARAKARGYFLVGADSDDIEQEGMIGLYKAARDFRPDRQASFRAFAELCITRQVITAIKTATRQKHQPLNQYVSISSVRGSDDPGERSVEALLDDHYLPDPADEVVSNERMDAMRTSMAEMLSGLEVDVLRLYVEGKSYQQIGDQLGRHVKSIDNALQRIKRKLDVHIQERDAAEVAFA
;
A
#
# COMPACT_ATOMS: atom_id res chain seq x y z
N MET A 1 -23.25 -19.20 -34.13
CA MET A 1 -24.48 -19.08 -33.31
C MET A 1 -24.41 -19.92 -32.03
N ALA A 2 -23.74 -21.08 -32.01
CA ALA A 2 -23.56 -21.94 -30.83
C ALA A 2 -22.81 -21.29 -29.64
N LEU A 3 -21.68 -20.62 -29.89
CA LEU A 3 -20.88 -19.93 -28.85
C LEU A 3 -21.67 -18.90 -28.02
N ARG A 4 -22.66 -18.22 -28.63
CA ARG A 4 -23.46 -17.21 -27.95
C ARG A 4 -24.54 -17.83 -27.05
N THR A 5 -25.00 -19.04 -27.37
CA THR A 5 -25.98 -19.77 -26.57
C THR A 5 -25.32 -20.42 -25.36
N GLU A 6 -24.10 -20.95 -25.49
CA GLU A 6 -23.34 -21.54 -24.37
C GLU A 6 -22.94 -20.50 -23.31
N VAL A 7 -22.44 -19.33 -23.73
CA VAL A 7 -22.08 -18.24 -22.79
C VAL A 7 -23.29 -17.73 -21.99
N LEU A 8 -24.48 -17.68 -22.61
CA LEU A 8 -25.72 -17.31 -21.91
C LEU A 8 -26.08 -18.32 -20.81
N THR A 9 -25.83 -19.62 -21.03
CA THR A 9 -26.06 -20.65 -20.01
C THR A 9 -25.06 -20.59 -18.86
N LEU A 10 -23.78 -20.29 -19.14
CA LEU A 10 -22.75 -20.16 -18.11
C LEU A 10 -22.98 -18.95 -17.21
N SER A 11 -23.48 -17.84 -17.77
CA SER A 11 -23.72 -16.61 -16.99
C SER A 11 -24.76 -16.77 -15.88
N ALA A 12 -25.64 -17.78 -15.98
CA ALA A 12 -26.69 -18.08 -15.01
C ALA A 12 -26.25 -19.05 -13.90
N LEU A 13 -25.11 -19.74 -14.06
CA LEU A 13 -24.56 -20.65 -13.06
C LEU A 13 -24.04 -19.88 -11.84
N ASP A 14 -24.07 -20.52 -10.67
CA ASP A 14 -23.44 -19.94 -9.49
C ASP A 14 -21.90 -20.01 -9.57
N ASP A 15 -21.21 -19.40 -8.61
CA ASP A 15 -19.75 -19.34 -8.64
C ASP A 15 -19.10 -20.71 -8.40
N ASP A 16 -19.74 -21.57 -7.60
CA ASP A 16 -19.22 -22.90 -7.25
C ASP A 16 -19.32 -23.85 -8.46
N GLU A 17 -20.42 -23.78 -9.20
CA GLU A 17 -20.65 -24.48 -10.46
C GLU A 17 -19.66 -24.04 -11.54
N LEU A 18 -19.42 -22.72 -11.67
CA LEU A 18 -18.41 -22.20 -12.60
C LEU A 18 -17.01 -22.69 -12.26
N VAL A 19 -16.63 -22.71 -10.97
CA VAL A 19 -15.34 -23.25 -10.53
C VAL A 19 -15.26 -24.76 -10.77
N ALA A 20 -16.34 -25.51 -10.53
CA ALA A 20 -16.39 -26.94 -10.79
C ALA A 20 -16.19 -27.27 -12.27
N ARG A 21 -16.83 -26.52 -13.17
CA ARG A 21 -16.63 -26.66 -14.62
C ARG A 21 -15.22 -26.27 -15.05
N PHE A 22 -14.67 -25.19 -14.52
CA PHE A 22 -13.29 -24.79 -14.78
C PHE A 22 -12.29 -25.90 -14.38
N ARG A 23 -12.50 -26.55 -13.23
CA ARG A 23 -11.69 -27.72 -12.81
C ARG A 23 -11.82 -28.91 -13.75
N GLY A 24 -12.95 -29.04 -14.44
CA GLY A 24 -13.18 -30.00 -15.52
C GLY A 24 -12.51 -29.62 -16.85
N GLY A 25 -11.81 -28.48 -16.92
CA GLY A 25 -11.13 -27.99 -18.12
C GLY A 25 -11.93 -26.97 -18.95
N ASP A 26 -13.10 -26.55 -18.49
CA ASP A 26 -13.94 -25.56 -19.17
C ASP A 26 -13.37 -24.14 -19.00
N VAL A 27 -12.68 -23.65 -20.04
CA VAL A 27 -12.08 -22.32 -20.06
C VAL A 27 -13.14 -21.22 -20.16
N ASP A 28 -14.29 -21.50 -20.76
CA ASP A 28 -15.38 -20.52 -20.88
C ASP A 28 -16.06 -20.26 -19.53
N ALA A 29 -16.14 -21.29 -18.68
CA ALA A 29 -16.56 -21.14 -17.29
C ALA A 29 -15.60 -20.22 -16.49
N LEU A 30 -14.28 -20.38 -16.68
CA LEU A 30 -13.29 -19.47 -16.09
C LEU A 30 -13.48 -18.04 -16.59
N ASN A 31 -13.58 -17.84 -17.90
CA ASN A 31 -13.76 -16.50 -18.49
C ASN A 31 -15.03 -15.82 -17.96
N THR A 32 -16.13 -16.58 -17.84
CA THR A 32 -17.39 -16.09 -17.27
C THR A 32 -17.21 -15.65 -15.82
N LEU A 33 -16.52 -16.45 -15.01
CA LEU A 33 -16.24 -16.14 -13.61
C LEU A 33 -15.32 -14.91 -13.46
N LEU A 34 -14.27 -14.81 -14.28
CA LEU A 34 -13.36 -13.68 -14.29
C LEU A 34 -14.07 -12.38 -14.68
N GLU A 35 -14.91 -12.41 -15.72
CA GLU A 35 -15.67 -11.23 -16.15
C GLU A 35 -16.71 -10.81 -15.09
N ARG A 36 -17.38 -11.78 -14.45
CA ARG A 36 -18.31 -11.53 -13.32
C ARG A 36 -17.64 -10.77 -12.18
N TYR A 37 -16.40 -11.10 -11.86
CA TYR A 37 -15.63 -10.49 -10.77
C TYR A 37 -14.64 -9.41 -11.19
N ARG A 38 -14.58 -9.06 -12.48
CA ARG A 38 -13.62 -8.11 -13.04
C ARG A 38 -13.67 -6.74 -12.35
N ARG A 39 -14.87 -6.17 -12.23
CA ARG A 39 -15.08 -4.87 -11.58
C ARG A 39 -14.72 -4.93 -10.09
N PHE A 40 -15.02 -6.05 -9.44
CA PHE A 40 -14.68 -6.27 -8.03
C PHE A 40 -13.16 -6.28 -7.81
N ALA A 41 -12.43 -7.04 -8.63
CA ALA A 41 -10.98 -7.11 -8.55
C ALA A 41 -10.31 -5.76 -8.84
N ARG A 42 -10.77 -5.04 -9.87
CA ARG A 42 -10.27 -3.67 -10.17
C ARG A 42 -10.53 -2.71 -9.02
N ALA A 43 -11.75 -2.69 -8.47
CA ALA A 43 -12.09 -1.81 -7.35
C ALA A 43 -11.22 -2.09 -6.11
N LYS A 44 -10.93 -3.37 -5.82
CA LYS A 44 -10.05 -3.74 -4.71
C LYS A 44 -8.60 -3.34 -4.97
N ALA A 45 -8.10 -3.52 -6.19
CA ALA A 45 -6.74 -3.17 -6.56
C ALA A 45 -6.47 -1.64 -6.52
N ARG A 46 -7.42 -0.84 -7.00
CA ARG A 46 -7.31 0.64 -7.03
C ARG A 46 -7.07 1.29 -5.68
N GLY A 47 -7.53 0.67 -4.59
CA GLY A 47 -7.32 1.17 -3.22
C GLY A 47 -5.86 1.13 -2.75
N TYR A 48 -4.97 0.47 -3.50
CA TYR A 48 -3.55 0.28 -3.15
C TYR A 48 -2.61 1.10 -4.04
N PHE A 49 -3.10 2.20 -4.64
CA PHE A 49 -2.30 3.07 -5.51
C PHE A 49 -0.97 3.44 -4.86
N LEU A 50 0.13 3.15 -5.56
CA LEU A 50 1.48 3.52 -5.17
C LEU A 50 1.91 4.73 -5.99
N VAL A 51 2.41 5.77 -5.32
CA VAL A 51 2.96 6.95 -5.99
C VAL A 51 4.11 6.51 -6.91
N GLY A 52 3.94 6.72 -8.22
CA GLY A 52 4.92 6.34 -9.25
C GLY A 52 4.75 4.95 -9.86
N ALA A 53 3.76 4.14 -9.45
CA ALA A 53 3.41 2.90 -10.14
C ALA A 53 2.28 3.12 -11.16
N ASP A 54 2.32 2.37 -12.26
CA ASP A 54 1.23 2.37 -13.23
C ASP A 54 -0.03 1.74 -12.61
N SER A 55 -1.15 2.44 -12.67
CA SER A 55 -2.44 1.92 -12.20
C SER A 55 -2.87 0.67 -12.94
N ASP A 56 -2.43 0.51 -14.19
CA ASP A 56 -2.74 -0.66 -15.01
C ASP A 56 -2.00 -1.91 -14.48
N ASP A 57 -0.77 -1.77 -13.99
CA ASP A 57 -0.02 -2.87 -13.37
C ASP A 57 -0.72 -3.39 -12.12
N ILE A 58 -1.23 -2.48 -11.29
CA ILE A 58 -1.96 -2.84 -10.07
C ILE A 58 -3.30 -3.52 -10.41
N GLU A 59 -4.02 -3.04 -11.43
CA GLU A 59 -5.23 -3.70 -11.91
C GLU A 59 -4.97 -5.12 -12.44
N GLN A 60 -3.85 -5.34 -13.13
CA GLN A 60 -3.44 -6.66 -13.61
C GLN A 60 -3.11 -7.60 -12.45
N GLU A 61 -2.39 -7.13 -11.44
CA GLU A 61 -2.10 -7.91 -10.23
C GLU A 61 -3.38 -8.30 -9.48
N GLY A 62 -4.38 -7.41 -9.46
CA GLY A 62 -5.72 -7.75 -8.99
C GLY A 62 -6.36 -8.89 -9.78
N MET A 63 -6.22 -8.88 -11.11
CA MET A 63 -6.76 -9.92 -11.98
C MET A 63 -6.02 -11.27 -11.83
N ILE A 64 -4.70 -11.23 -11.64
CA ILE A 64 -3.88 -12.41 -11.34
C ILE A 64 -4.34 -13.03 -10.01
N GLY A 65 -4.63 -12.20 -9.00
CA GLY A 65 -5.17 -12.67 -7.72
C GLY A 65 -6.53 -13.34 -7.85
N LEU A 66 -7.43 -12.80 -8.68
CA LEU A 66 -8.73 -13.39 -8.98
C LEU A 66 -8.59 -14.74 -9.73
N TYR A 67 -7.69 -14.83 -10.69
CA TYR A 67 -7.40 -16.09 -11.38
C TYR A 67 -6.89 -17.17 -10.42
N LYS A 68 -5.97 -16.81 -9.51
CA LYS A 68 -5.49 -17.74 -8.46
C LYS A 68 -6.64 -18.18 -7.55
N ALA A 69 -7.58 -17.29 -7.24
CA ALA A 69 -8.78 -17.66 -6.49
C ALA A 69 -9.62 -18.70 -7.23
N ALA A 70 -9.90 -18.49 -8.52
CA ALA A 70 -10.65 -19.46 -9.35
C ALA A 70 -9.97 -20.85 -9.40
N ARG A 71 -8.63 -20.88 -9.44
CA ARG A 71 -7.85 -22.12 -9.44
C ARG A 71 -7.84 -22.83 -8.09
N ASP A 72 -7.67 -22.08 -7.01
CA ASP A 72 -7.37 -22.65 -5.68
C ASP A 72 -8.61 -22.74 -4.77
N PHE A 73 -9.74 -22.15 -5.16
CA PHE A 73 -10.99 -22.15 -4.38
C PHE A 73 -11.48 -23.58 -4.14
N ARG A 74 -11.96 -23.83 -2.91
CA ARG A 74 -12.38 -25.14 -2.40
C ARG A 74 -13.79 -24.97 -1.81
N PRO A 75 -14.86 -25.41 -2.51
CA PRO A 75 -16.25 -25.20 -2.06
C PRO A 75 -16.61 -26.00 -0.80
N ASP A 76 -15.80 -27.01 -0.46
CA ASP A 76 -15.88 -27.76 0.81
C ASP A 76 -15.52 -26.93 2.06
N ARG A 77 -15.00 -25.70 1.87
CA ARG A 77 -14.67 -24.78 2.98
C ARG A 77 -15.81 -23.78 3.19
N GLN A 78 -16.05 -23.37 4.45
CA GLN A 78 -17.17 -22.49 4.86
C GLN A 78 -17.14 -21.04 4.33
N ALA A 79 -16.29 -20.72 3.35
CA ALA A 79 -16.15 -19.37 2.80
C ALA A 79 -16.68 -19.31 1.37
N SER A 80 -17.47 -18.29 1.04
CA SER A 80 -17.91 -18.06 -0.33
C SER A 80 -16.74 -17.77 -1.27
N PHE A 81 -16.91 -18.08 -2.56
CA PHE A 81 -15.92 -17.74 -3.58
C PHE A 81 -15.51 -16.28 -3.53
N ARG A 82 -16.49 -15.36 -3.38
CA ARG A 82 -16.25 -13.93 -3.23
C ARG A 82 -15.28 -13.59 -2.09
N ALA A 83 -15.48 -14.16 -0.91
CA ALA A 83 -14.62 -13.89 0.25
C ALA A 83 -13.20 -14.43 0.03
N PHE A 84 -13.09 -15.60 -0.59
CA PHE A 84 -11.79 -16.18 -0.94
C PHE A 84 -11.06 -15.39 -2.04
N ALA A 85 -11.80 -14.92 -3.04
CA ALA A 85 -11.28 -14.06 -4.10
C ALA A 85 -10.75 -12.75 -3.54
N GLU A 86 -11.48 -12.11 -2.62
CA GLU A 86 -11.01 -10.90 -1.94
C GLU A 86 -9.65 -11.10 -1.28
N LEU A 87 -9.50 -12.19 -0.52
CA LEU A 87 -8.25 -12.53 0.16
C LEU A 87 -7.09 -12.71 -0.83
N CYS A 88 -7.33 -13.42 -1.93
CA CYS A 88 -6.31 -13.70 -2.94
C CYS A 88 -5.90 -12.42 -3.69
N ILE A 89 -6.86 -11.60 -4.09
CA ILE A 89 -6.65 -10.31 -4.76
C ILE A 89 -5.81 -9.40 -3.88
N THR A 90 -6.21 -9.18 -2.62
CA THR A 90 -5.48 -8.32 -1.69
C THR A 90 -4.05 -8.81 -1.46
N ARG A 91 -3.84 -10.11 -1.27
CA ARG A 91 -2.49 -10.69 -1.09
C ARG A 91 -1.62 -10.51 -2.32
N GLN A 92 -2.18 -10.71 -3.51
CA GLN A 92 -1.44 -10.57 -4.77
C GLN A 92 -0.97 -9.13 -4.96
N VAL A 93 -1.88 -8.16 -4.82
CA VAL A 93 -1.58 -6.73 -4.95
C VAL A 93 -0.52 -6.29 -3.92
N ILE A 94 -0.67 -6.67 -2.65
CA ILE A 94 0.33 -6.35 -1.61
C ILE A 94 1.69 -6.96 -1.93
N THR A 95 1.72 -8.20 -2.44
CA THR A 95 2.99 -8.88 -2.79
C THR A 95 3.67 -8.19 -3.97
N ALA A 96 2.91 -7.78 -4.98
CA ALA A 96 3.43 -7.04 -6.12
C ALA A 96 4.02 -5.70 -5.69
N ILE A 97 3.28 -4.93 -4.88
CA ILE A 97 3.76 -3.65 -4.32
C ILE A 97 5.04 -3.87 -3.51
N LYS A 98 5.07 -4.84 -2.60
CA LYS A 98 6.26 -5.16 -1.81
C LYS A 98 7.45 -5.56 -2.68
N THR A 99 7.21 -6.19 -3.82
CA THR A 99 8.26 -6.61 -4.75
C THR A 99 8.79 -5.41 -5.54
N ALA A 100 7.91 -4.55 -6.05
CA ALA A 100 8.27 -3.34 -6.79
C ALA A 100 9.00 -2.31 -5.91
N THR A 101 8.60 -2.19 -4.64
CA THR A 101 9.22 -1.29 -3.65
C THR A 101 10.45 -1.89 -2.97
N ARG A 102 10.80 -3.15 -3.26
CA ARG A 102 11.98 -3.80 -2.67
C ARG A 102 13.24 -3.25 -3.34
N GLN A 103 13.97 -2.41 -2.61
CA GLN A 103 15.20 -1.71 -3.00
C GLN A 103 16.42 -2.62 -3.32
N LYS A 104 16.24 -3.85 -3.81
CA LYS A 104 17.36 -4.73 -4.21
C LYS A 104 18.03 -4.28 -5.52
N HIS A 105 17.33 -3.49 -6.35
CA HIS A 105 17.86 -2.99 -7.63
C HIS A 105 18.00 -1.47 -7.72
N GLN A 106 17.82 -0.76 -6.60
CA GLN A 106 17.95 0.70 -6.56
C GLN A 106 19.32 1.21 -7.05
N PRO A 107 20.47 0.54 -6.77
CA PRO A 107 21.75 0.95 -7.33
C PRO A 107 21.92 0.66 -8.83
N LEU A 108 21.18 -0.31 -9.40
CA LEU A 108 21.35 -0.75 -10.80
C LEU A 108 20.47 0.04 -11.77
N ASN A 109 19.31 0.54 -11.32
CA ASN A 109 18.37 1.31 -12.13
C ASN A 109 18.67 2.82 -12.15
N GLN A 110 19.70 3.26 -11.41
CA GLN A 110 20.11 4.65 -11.30
C GLN A 110 21.43 4.90 -12.05
N TYR A 111 21.58 4.30 -13.24
CA TYR A 111 22.79 4.48 -14.04
C TYR A 111 22.75 5.83 -14.75
N VAL A 112 23.61 6.74 -14.31
CA VAL A 112 23.90 8.00 -15.02
C VAL A 112 25.23 7.80 -15.73
N SER A 113 25.25 7.97 -17.05
CA SER A 113 26.49 7.87 -17.84
C SER A 113 27.41 9.06 -17.52
N ILE A 114 28.61 8.79 -17.01
CA ILE A 114 29.63 9.82 -16.70
C ILE A 114 30.25 10.45 -17.97
N SER A 115 30.01 9.87 -19.15
CA SER A 115 30.78 10.18 -20.36
C SER A 115 30.01 10.79 -21.53
N SER A 116 28.75 11.23 -21.40
CA SER A 116 28.12 12.01 -22.48
C SER A 116 28.64 13.45 -22.45
N VAL A 117 29.68 13.66 -23.25
CA VAL A 117 30.19 14.99 -23.59
C VAL A 117 29.07 15.78 -24.25
N ARG A 118 28.71 16.90 -23.61
CA ARG A 118 28.06 18.11 -24.13
C ARG A 118 27.66 18.05 -25.62
N GLY A 119 26.36 18.05 -25.91
CA GLY A 119 25.86 18.56 -27.19
C GLY A 119 24.74 17.80 -27.92
N SER A 120 24.00 16.89 -27.30
CA SER A 120 22.77 16.33 -27.89
C SER A 120 21.56 17.16 -27.45
N ASP A 121 20.85 17.77 -28.40
CA ASP A 121 19.50 18.35 -28.24
C ASP A 121 18.44 17.24 -28.03
N ASP A 122 18.71 16.27 -27.16
CA ASP A 122 17.75 15.24 -26.78
C ASP A 122 17.10 15.62 -25.44
N PRO A 123 15.77 15.86 -25.37
CA PRO A 123 15.07 16.27 -24.15
C PRO A 123 15.12 15.24 -23.01
N GLY A 124 15.64 14.04 -23.26
CA GLY A 124 15.74 12.94 -22.30
C GLY A 124 17.05 12.85 -21.53
N GLU A 125 18.13 13.51 -21.98
CA GLU A 125 19.44 13.42 -21.35
C GLU A 125 19.67 14.58 -20.37
N ARG A 126 19.42 14.33 -19.08
CA ARG A 126 19.81 15.27 -18.02
C ARG A 126 21.33 15.25 -17.86
N SER A 127 21.98 16.41 -18.00
CA SER A 127 23.41 16.59 -17.67
C SER A 127 23.66 16.27 -16.19
N VAL A 128 24.81 15.66 -15.90
CA VAL A 128 25.29 15.40 -14.53
C VAL A 128 25.37 16.71 -13.72
N GLU A 129 25.62 17.84 -14.38
CA GLU A 129 25.60 19.18 -13.76
C GLU A 129 24.20 19.53 -13.19
N ALA A 130 23.11 19.10 -13.83
CA ALA A 130 21.74 19.34 -13.35
C ALA A 130 21.32 18.42 -12.18
N LEU A 131 22.05 17.32 -11.95
CA LEU A 131 21.85 16.44 -10.79
C LEU A 131 22.66 16.89 -9.57
N LEU A 132 23.73 17.67 -9.78
CA LEU A 132 24.58 18.19 -8.71
C LEU A 132 24.00 19.47 -8.05
N ASP A 133 23.09 20.17 -8.73
CA ASP A 133 22.34 21.29 -8.17
C ASP A 133 21.30 20.86 -7.11
N ASP A 134 21.00 19.56 -6.98
CA ASP A 134 20.11 19.03 -5.93
C ASP A 134 20.81 18.81 -4.58
N HIS A 135 22.04 19.31 -4.44
CA HIS A 135 22.54 19.69 -3.12
C HIS A 135 21.87 21.00 -2.69
N TYR A 136 20.58 20.89 -2.35
CA TYR A 136 19.96 21.75 -1.37
C TYR A 136 20.81 21.60 -0.10
N LEU A 137 21.88 22.38 0.02
CA LEU A 137 22.44 22.72 1.32
C LEU A 137 21.30 23.50 1.99
N PRO A 138 20.54 22.90 2.93
CA PRO A 138 19.54 23.67 3.64
C PRO A 138 20.24 24.89 4.21
N ASP A 139 19.62 26.07 4.05
CA ASP A 139 20.13 27.27 4.68
C ASP A 139 20.36 26.94 6.17
N PRO A 140 21.54 27.22 6.74
CA PRO A 140 21.76 27.03 8.16
C PRO A 140 20.64 27.65 9.03
N ALA A 141 19.99 28.72 8.56
CA ALA A 141 18.80 29.28 9.17
C ALA A 141 17.58 28.34 9.09
N ASP A 142 17.32 27.71 7.94
CA ASP A 142 16.26 26.71 7.77
C ASP A 142 16.50 25.47 8.63
N GLU A 143 17.77 25.04 8.78
CA GLU A 143 18.14 23.91 9.63
C GLU A 143 17.93 24.23 11.12
N VAL A 144 18.30 25.44 11.57
CA VAL A 144 18.03 25.91 12.93
C VAL A 144 16.53 25.98 13.20
N VAL A 145 15.75 26.58 12.29
CA VAL A 145 14.28 26.65 12.41
C VAL A 145 13.64 25.26 12.42
N SER A 146 14.14 24.34 11.59
CA SER A 146 13.67 22.94 11.57
C SER A 146 13.96 22.23 12.89
N ASN A 147 15.18 22.37 13.43
CA ASN A 147 15.57 21.79 14.71
C ASN A 147 14.74 22.36 15.87
N GLU A 148 14.52 23.66 15.92
CA GLU A 148 13.64 24.29 16.93
C GLU A 148 12.21 23.79 16.84
N ARG A 149 11.66 23.63 15.63
CA ARG A 149 10.32 23.05 15.41
C ARG A 149 10.25 21.60 15.85
N MET A 150 11.29 20.82 15.60
CA MET A 150 11.39 19.42 16.04
C MET A 150 11.50 19.30 17.56
N ASP A 151 12.25 20.17 18.22
CA ASP A 151 12.37 20.19 19.67
C ASP A 151 11.08 20.66 20.36
N ALA A 152 10.41 21.67 19.81
CA ALA A 152 9.09 22.08 20.25
C ALA A 152 8.07 20.95 20.10
N MET A 153 8.10 20.22 18.97
CA MET A 153 7.24 19.07 18.74
C MET A 153 7.55 17.91 19.70
N ARG A 154 8.83 17.60 19.95
CA ARG A 154 9.24 16.58 20.91
C ARG A 154 8.77 16.92 22.33
N THR A 155 8.92 18.17 22.74
CA THR A 155 8.49 18.65 24.06
C THR A 155 6.99 18.54 24.22
N SER A 156 6.22 19.02 23.24
CA SER A 156 4.76 18.94 23.25
C SER A 156 4.26 17.49 23.25
N MET A 157 4.89 16.60 22.47
CA MET A 157 4.56 15.18 22.48
C MET A 157 4.87 14.52 23.83
N ALA A 158 5.97 14.90 24.49
CA ALA A 158 6.35 14.38 25.81
C ALA A 158 5.41 14.86 26.93
N GLU A 159 4.88 16.08 26.84
CA GLU A 159 3.90 16.61 27.80
C GLU A 159 2.50 15.99 27.61
N MET A 160 2.13 15.71 26.37
CA MET A 160 0.79 15.22 26.01
C MET A 160 0.64 13.70 26.20
N LEU A 161 1.69 12.93 25.90
CA LEU A 161 1.67 11.47 25.95
C LEU A 161 2.13 10.96 27.31
N SER A 162 1.46 9.92 27.81
CA SER A 162 1.96 9.19 28.99
C SER A 162 3.22 8.40 28.64
N GLY A 163 4.05 8.05 29.63
CA GLY A 163 5.27 7.27 29.40
C GLY A 163 5.04 5.97 28.60
N LEU A 164 3.94 5.26 28.88
CA LEU A 164 3.55 4.07 28.10
C LEU A 164 3.21 4.41 26.64
N GLU A 165 2.53 5.53 26.40
CA GLU A 165 2.17 5.97 25.05
C GLU A 165 3.41 6.39 24.24
N VAL A 166 4.39 7.02 24.88
CA VAL A 166 5.69 7.35 24.24
C VAL A 166 6.42 6.07 23.82
N ASP A 167 6.50 5.09 24.71
CA ASP A 167 7.16 3.81 24.41
C ASP A 167 6.45 3.03 23.30
N VAL A 168 5.11 3.00 23.34
CA VAL A 168 4.30 2.36 22.30
C VAL A 168 4.47 3.06 20.95
N LEU A 169 4.42 4.40 20.93
CA LEU A 169 4.57 5.19 19.70
C LEU A 169 5.95 4.98 19.07
N ARG A 170 7.02 5.01 19.87
CA ARG A 170 8.39 4.78 19.40
C ARG A 170 8.52 3.41 18.71
N LEU A 171 8.08 2.35 19.39
CA LEU A 171 8.17 0.99 18.85
C LEU A 171 7.26 0.77 17.62
N TYR A 172 6.13 1.47 17.56
CA TYR A 172 5.24 1.45 16.39
C TYR A 172 5.86 2.15 15.18
N VAL A 173 6.52 3.30 15.37
CA VAL A 173 7.25 4.02 14.31
C VAL A 173 8.47 3.22 13.81
N GLU A 174 9.11 2.44 14.69
CA GLU A 174 10.14 1.44 14.31
C GLU A 174 9.58 0.27 13.47
N GLY A 175 8.27 0.19 13.25
CA GLY A 175 7.61 -0.82 12.42
C GLY A 175 7.26 -2.13 13.13
N LYS A 176 7.29 -2.17 14.46
CA LYS A 176 6.95 -3.39 15.23
C LYS A 176 5.45 -3.66 15.24
N SER A 177 5.07 -4.94 15.21
CA SER A 177 3.68 -5.37 15.33
C SER A 177 3.15 -5.22 16.75
N TYR A 178 1.84 -5.16 16.93
CA TYR A 178 1.23 -4.99 18.26
C TYR A 178 1.58 -6.11 19.23
N GLN A 179 1.79 -7.33 18.71
CA GLN A 179 2.27 -8.47 19.47
C GLN A 179 3.71 -8.24 19.94
N GLN A 180 4.60 -7.85 19.03
CA GLN A 180 6.02 -7.58 19.35
C GLN A 180 6.18 -6.44 20.37
N ILE A 181 5.37 -5.39 20.24
CA ILE A 181 5.34 -4.28 21.20
C ILE A 181 4.84 -4.75 22.56
N GLY A 182 3.77 -5.58 22.59
CA GLY A 182 3.23 -6.16 23.81
C GLY A 182 4.26 -7.02 24.54
N ASP A 183 4.93 -7.90 23.80
CA ASP A 183 5.98 -8.79 24.33
C ASP A 183 7.17 -7.97 24.88
N GLN A 184 7.60 -6.94 24.15
CA GLN A 184 8.74 -6.10 24.56
C GLN A 184 8.42 -5.23 25.79
N LEU A 185 7.18 -4.75 25.94
CA LEU A 185 6.76 -3.92 27.07
C LEU A 185 6.16 -4.73 28.24
N GLY A 186 6.07 -6.07 28.11
CA GLY A 186 5.43 -6.93 29.11
C GLY A 186 3.94 -6.61 29.29
N ARG A 187 3.25 -6.22 28.21
CA ARG A 187 1.83 -5.82 28.22
C ARG A 187 1.03 -6.64 27.21
N HIS A 188 -0.24 -6.86 27.52
CA HIS A 188 -1.14 -7.54 26.59
C HIS A 188 -1.40 -6.69 25.33
N VAL A 189 -1.56 -7.33 24.18
CA VAL A 189 -1.78 -6.70 22.86
C VAL A 189 -2.92 -5.68 22.88
N LYS A 190 -4.02 -5.97 23.59
CA LYS A 190 -5.15 -5.05 23.77
C LYS A 190 -4.75 -3.74 24.45
N SER A 191 -3.77 -3.77 25.35
CA SER A 191 -3.24 -2.57 26.00
C SER A 191 -2.45 -1.69 25.02
N ILE A 192 -1.76 -2.30 24.07
CA ILE A 192 -1.01 -1.60 23.02
C ILE A 192 -1.97 -0.92 22.05
N ASP A 193 -3.00 -1.63 21.60
CA ASP A 193 -4.05 -1.07 20.74
C ASP A 193 -4.75 0.11 21.43
N ASN A 194 -5.16 -0.06 22.69
CA ASN A 194 -5.75 1.03 23.47
C ASN A 194 -4.82 2.25 23.61
N ALA A 195 -3.51 2.04 23.74
CA ALA A 195 -2.53 3.12 23.79
C ALA A 195 -2.44 3.86 22.44
N LEU A 196 -2.36 3.13 21.32
CA LEU A 196 -2.37 3.71 19.96
C LEU A 196 -3.65 4.52 19.68
N GLN A 197 -4.80 4.02 20.11
CA GLN A 197 -6.07 4.76 20.00
C GLN A 197 -6.09 6.06 20.83
N ARG A 198 -5.45 6.07 21.99
CA ARG A 198 -5.32 7.31 22.80
C ARG A 198 -4.31 8.27 22.19
N ILE A 199 -3.17 7.78 21.70
CA ILE A 199 -2.17 8.58 20.99
C ILE A 199 -2.82 9.29 19.80
N LYS A 200 -3.56 8.54 18.96
CA LYS A 200 -4.25 9.11 17.79
C LYS A 200 -5.20 10.25 18.19
N ARG A 201 -6.06 10.03 19.18
CA ARG A 201 -7.00 11.05 19.67
C ARG A 201 -6.30 12.30 20.20
N LYS A 202 -5.22 12.14 20.95
CA LYS A 202 -4.44 13.25 21.50
C LYS A 202 -3.77 14.05 20.38
N LEU A 203 -3.21 13.36 19.38
CA LEU A 203 -2.58 13.99 18.23
C LEU A 203 -3.60 14.75 17.36
N ASP A 204 -4.78 14.17 17.12
CA ASP A 204 -5.86 14.82 16.36
C ASP A 204 -6.29 16.15 17.02
N VAL A 205 -6.45 16.17 18.35
CA VAL A 205 -6.78 17.39 19.10
C VAL A 205 -5.66 18.43 18.99
N HIS A 206 -4.40 18.01 19.13
CA HIS A 206 -3.27 18.93 19.08
C HIS A 206 -3.03 19.54 17.70
N ILE A 207 -3.26 18.78 16.63
CA ILE A 207 -3.19 19.29 15.25
C ILE A 207 -4.30 20.33 15.05
N GLN A 208 -5.52 20.06 15.51
CA GLN A 208 -6.63 21.03 15.41
C GLN A 208 -6.36 22.32 16.19
N GLU A 209 -5.77 22.24 17.39
CA GLU A 209 -5.39 23.42 18.18
C GLU A 209 -4.29 24.24 17.49
N ARG A 210 -3.33 23.59 16.83
CA ARG A 210 -2.26 24.25 16.06
C ARG A 210 -2.80 24.91 14.79
N ASP A 211 -3.62 24.22 14.02
CA ASP A 211 -4.24 24.75 12.79
C ASP A 211 -5.12 25.97 13.12
N ALA A 212 -5.87 25.92 14.23
CA ALA A 212 -6.66 27.05 14.70
C ALA A 212 -5.80 28.24 15.15
N ALA A 213 -4.63 28.00 15.74
CA ALA A 213 -3.69 29.04 16.12
C ALA A 213 -3.04 29.69 14.88
N GLU A 214 -2.57 28.90 13.91
CA GLU A 214 -1.96 29.42 12.68
C GLU A 214 -2.93 30.26 11.84
N VAL A 215 -4.22 29.88 11.80
CA VAL A 215 -5.28 30.66 11.13
C VAL A 215 -5.65 31.94 11.89
N ALA A 216 -5.48 31.97 13.22
CA ALA A 216 -5.75 33.17 14.03
C ALA A 216 -4.65 34.24 13.94
N PHE A 217 -3.45 33.87 13.46
CA PHE A 217 -2.30 34.76 13.27
C PHE A 217 -2.01 35.10 11.80
N ALA A 218 -2.82 34.61 10.86
CA ALA A 218 -2.79 34.94 9.43
C ALA A 218 -3.86 35.98 9.07
#